data_AF-A0A956GJ22-F1
#
_entry.id   AF-A0A956GJ22-F1
#
_cell.length_a   1.000
_cell.length_b   1.000
_cell.length_c   1.000
_cell.angle_alpha   90.00
_cell.angle_beta   90.00
_cell.angle_gamma   90.00
#
_symmetry.space_group_name_H-M   'P 1'
#
loop_
_entity.id
_entity.type
_entity.pdbx_description
1 polymer ?
#
loop_
_entity_poly.entity_id
_entity_poly.type
_entity_poly.pdbx_seq_one_letter_code
_entity_poly.pdbx_strand_id
1 'polypeptide(L)'
;MSPEAHLTRLLEAAFDTGPAREANTLISETRGRVRSALGASFNYEVSLLEIDDASAAWSHLERVVAPRLALYLKSKRMNVASCAPVFVSLFYGDTLHFVAATDFFAEIRDASGLDEQAFAERARVWEKTGRAYAALLPG
;
A
#
# COMPACT_ATOMS: atom_id res chain seq x y z
N MET A 1 10.15 9.76 -12.97
CA MET A 1 10.42 8.31 -13.07
C MET A 1 9.20 7.67 -13.74
N SER A 2 9.35 6.57 -14.46
CA SER A 2 8.18 5.94 -15.12
C SER A 2 7.33 5.17 -14.10
N PRO A 3 6.03 4.94 -14.37
CA PRO A 3 5.17 4.13 -13.50
C PRO A 3 5.75 2.75 -13.15
N GLU A 4 6.38 2.09 -14.12
CA GLU A 4 6.99 0.77 -13.98
C GLU A 4 8.20 0.81 -13.04
N ALA A 5 8.98 1.88 -13.09
CA ALA A 5 10.11 2.09 -12.20
C ALA A 5 9.65 2.38 -10.76
N HIS A 6 8.54 3.09 -10.57
CA HIS A 6 7.92 3.25 -9.24
C HIS A 6 7.42 1.92 -8.67
N LEU A 7 6.74 1.10 -9.48
CA LEU A 7 6.32 -0.24 -9.06
C LEU A 7 7.52 -1.10 -8.69
N THR A 8 8.56 -1.12 -9.52
CA THR A 8 9.78 -1.88 -9.26
C THR A 8 10.42 -1.46 -7.94
N ARG A 9 10.61 -0.15 -7.72
CA ARG A 9 11.20 0.39 -6.49
C ARG A 9 10.37 0.03 -5.25
N LEU A 10 9.04 0.04 -5.38
CA LEU A 10 8.14 -0.36 -4.30
C LEU A 10 8.28 -1.86 -3.96
N LEU A 11 8.36 -2.72 -4.97
CA LEU A 11 8.51 -4.17 -4.79
C LEU A 11 9.89 -4.53 -4.21
N GLU A 12 10.94 -3.80 -4.60
CA GLU A 12 12.29 -3.93 -4.05
C GLU A 12 12.40 -3.40 -2.61
N ALA A 13 11.59 -2.41 -2.24
CA ALA A 13 11.49 -1.91 -0.87
C ALA A 13 10.71 -2.84 0.08
N ALA A 14 10.15 -3.94 -0.42
CA ALA A 14 9.49 -4.93 0.42
C ALA A 14 10.48 -5.46 1.47
N PHE A 15 10.11 -5.37 2.75
CA PHE A 15 10.97 -5.82 3.84
C PHE A 15 10.99 -7.34 3.99
N ASP A 16 10.04 -8.04 3.35
CA ASP A 16 10.04 -9.48 3.21
C ASP A 16 9.22 -9.90 1.99
N THR A 17 9.50 -11.08 1.43
CA THR A 17 8.77 -11.63 0.28
C THR A 17 8.59 -13.14 0.42
N GLY A 18 7.62 -13.70 -0.30
CA GLY A 18 7.43 -15.15 -0.35
C GLY A 18 6.42 -15.57 -1.41
N PRO A 19 6.24 -16.88 -1.62
CA PRO A 19 5.30 -17.37 -2.63
C PRO A 19 3.85 -17.07 -2.22
N ALA A 20 3.06 -16.54 -3.16
CA ALA A 20 1.67 -16.15 -2.93
C ALA A 20 0.79 -17.32 -2.42
N ARG A 21 1.10 -18.56 -2.84
CA ARG A 21 0.42 -19.79 -2.39
C ARG A 21 0.53 -20.06 -0.88
N GLU A 22 1.51 -19.43 -0.20
CA GLU A 22 1.77 -19.57 1.24
C GLU A 22 1.31 -18.33 2.04
N ALA A 23 0.56 -17.42 1.40
CA ALA A 23 0.21 -16.11 1.94
C ALA A 23 -0.36 -16.15 3.36
N ASN A 24 -1.28 -17.07 3.65
CA ASN A 24 -1.90 -17.17 4.99
C ASN A 24 -0.86 -17.36 6.11
N THR A 25 0.12 -18.24 5.89
CA THR A 25 1.19 -18.50 6.86
C THR A 25 2.09 -17.28 6.98
N LEU A 26 2.57 -16.77 5.85
CA LEU A 26 3.49 -15.63 5.80
C LEU A 26 2.89 -14.35 6.42
N ILE A 27 1.61 -14.06 6.13
CA ILE A 27 0.89 -12.91 6.71
C ILE A 27 0.79 -13.06 8.23
N SER A 28 0.51 -14.27 8.73
CA SER A 28 0.39 -14.56 10.16
C SER A 28 1.73 -14.31 10.88
N GLU A 29 2.81 -14.83 10.31
CA GLU A 29 4.17 -14.66 10.84
C GLU A 29 4.62 -13.20 10.80
N THR A 30 4.41 -12.51 9.68
CA THR A 30 4.72 -11.08 9.53
C THR A 30 3.93 -10.24 10.53
N ARG A 31 2.63 -10.52 10.73
CA ARG A 31 1.83 -9.85 11.74
C ARG A 31 2.40 -10.03 13.15
N GLY A 32 2.88 -11.24 13.48
CA GLY A 32 3.57 -11.53 14.73
C GLY A 32 4.84 -10.68 14.91
N ARG A 33 5.71 -10.66 13.89
CA ARG A 33 6.96 -9.87 13.90
C ARG A 33 6.71 -8.37 14.06
N VAL A 34 5.82 -7.81 13.24
CA VAL A 34 5.46 -6.37 13.30
C VAL A 34 4.85 -6.02 14.66
N ARG A 35 3.93 -6.85 15.18
CA ARG A 35 3.34 -6.63 16.50
C ARG A 35 4.37 -6.67 17.62
N SER A 36 5.31 -7.60 17.56
CA SER A 36 6.39 -7.71 18.56
C SER A 36 7.30 -6.48 18.54
N ALA A 37 7.55 -5.90 17.36
CA ALA A 37 8.42 -4.74 17.21
C ALA A 37 7.74 -3.40 17.55
N LEU A 38 6.46 -3.23 17.18
CA LEU A 38 5.76 -1.94 17.22
C LEU A 38 4.58 -1.90 18.21
N GLY A 39 4.31 -3.00 18.91
CA GLY A 39 3.19 -3.12 19.86
C GLY A 39 1.81 -3.28 19.22
N ALA A 40 1.69 -3.03 17.91
CA ALA A 40 0.48 -3.23 17.12
C ALA A 40 0.84 -3.74 15.73
N SER A 41 -0.13 -4.36 15.04
CA SER A 41 0.06 -4.78 13.66
C SER A 41 -1.26 -4.85 12.91
N PHE A 42 -1.28 -4.28 11.71
CA PHE A 42 -2.41 -4.25 10.81
C PHE A 42 -1.95 -4.64 9.41
N ASN A 43 -2.59 -5.65 8.83
CA ASN A 43 -2.39 -6.03 7.43
C ASN A 43 -3.40 -5.29 6.54
N TYR A 44 -2.97 -4.89 5.35
CA TYR A 44 -3.84 -4.44 4.26
C TYR A 44 -3.50 -5.22 2.99
N GLU A 45 -4.44 -6.04 2.50
CA GLU A 45 -4.19 -6.93 1.36
C GLU A 45 -4.54 -6.26 0.04
N VAL A 46 -3.65 -6.38 -0.94
CA VAL A 46 -3.77 -5.78 -2.26
C VAL A 46 -3.42 -6.81 -3.30
N SER A 47 -4.38 -7.19 -4.15
CA SER A 47 -4.16 -8.11 -5.26
C SER A 47 -3.99 -7.35 -6.56
N LEU A 48 -2.87 -7.59 -7.25
CA LEU A 48 -2.61 -7.13 -8.62
C LEU A 48 -2.56 -8.30 -9.60
N LEU A 49 -3.06 -9.49 -9.21
CA LEU A 49 -2.95 -10.73 -9.98
C LEU A 49 -3.60 -10.67 -11.37
N GLU A 50 -4.58 -9.80 -11.57
CA GLU A 50 -5.28 -9.63 -12.85
C GLU A 50 -4.72 -8.46 -13.68
N ILE A 51 -3.60 -7.86 -13.26
CA ILE A 51 -2.98 -6.70 -13.91
C ILE A 51 -1.56 -7.06 -14.34
N ASP A 52 -1.44 -7.58 -15.56
CA ASP A 52 -0.15 -7.99 -16.13
C ASP A 52 0.73 -6.80 -16.55
N ASP A 53 0.13 -5.64 -16.80
CA ASP A 53 0.86 -4.43 -17.19
C ASP A 53 1.33 -3.64 -15.96
N ALA A 54 2.65 -3.45 -15.83
CA ALA A 54 3.27 -2.75 -14.71
C ALA A 54 2.79 -1.29 -14.57
N SER A 55 2.51 -0.61 -15.69
CA SER A 55 2.01 0.77 -15.71
C SER A 55 0.60 0.87 -15.14
N ALA A 56 -0.27 -0.06 -15.54
CA ALA A 56 -1.63 -0.20 -15.05
C ALA A 56 -1.65 -0.63 -13.57
N ALA A 57 -0.76 -1.54 -13.17
CA ALA A 57 -0.60 -1.97 -11.79
C ALA A 57 -0.21 -0.79 -10.89
N TRP A 58 0.79 0.00 -11.29
CA TRP A 58 1.15 1.23 -10.59
C TRP A 58 -0.01 2.22 -10.51
N SER A 59 -0.69 2.45 -11.63
CA SER A 59 -1.85 3.36 -11.69
C SER A 59 -2.97 2.90 -10.76
N HIS A 60 -3.19 1.60 -10.62
CA HIS A 60 -4.14 1.04 -9.67
C HIS A 60 -3.71 1.31 -8.22
N LEU A 61 -2.43 1.11 -7.90
CA LEU A 61 -1.89 1.41 -6.58
C LEU A 61 -2.09 2.88 -6.20
N GLU A 62 -1.75 3.79 -7.11
CA GLU A 62 -1.85 5.24 -6.88
C GLU A 62 -3.29 5.72 -6.77
N ARG A 63 -4.15 5.33 -7.71
CA ARG A 63 -5.49 5.94 -7.87
C ARG A 63 -6.56 5.23 -7.06
N VAL A 64 -6.36 3.96 -6.72
CA VAL A 64 -7.37 3.13 -6.05
C VAL A 64 -6.90 2.71 -4.67
N VAL A 65 -5.72 2.11 -4.59
CA VAL A 65 -5.23 1.52 -3.33
C VAL A 65 -4.83 2.61 -2.34
N ALA A 66 -4.04 3.60 -2.73
CA ALA A 66 -3.58 4.64 -1.81
C ALA A 66 -4.75 5.41 -1.15
N PRO A 67 -5.80 5.83 -1.87
CA PRO A 67 -6.97 6.44 -1.24
C PRO A 67 -7.72 5.51 -0.28
N ARG A 68 -7.88 4.24 -0.65
CA ARG A 68 -8.57 3.24 0.20
C ARG A 68 -7.75 2.90 1.44
N LEU A 69 -6.43 2.80 1.31
CA LEU A 69 -5.52 2.59 2.42
C LEU A 69 -5.56 3.78 3.38
N ALA A 70 -5.52 5.03 2.88
CA ALA A 70 -5.67 6.22 3.71
C ALA A 70 -7.01 6.23 4.49
N LEU A 71 -8.10 5.84 3.84
CA LEU A 71 -9.39 5.67 4.51
C LEU A 71 -9.37 4.55 5.56
N TYR A 72 -8.70 3.44 5.27
CA TYR A 72 -8.51 2.34 6.22
C TYR A 72 -7.72 2.80 7.45
N LEU A 73 -6.63 3.56 7.27
CA LEU A 73 -5.86 4.14 8.37
C LEU A 73 -6.73 4.96 9.30
N LYS A 74 -7.58 5.83 8.75
CA LYS A 74 -8.54 6.61 9.55
C LYS A 74 -9.49 5.72 10.35
N SER A 75 -9.98 4.62 9.77
CA SER A 75 -10.83 3.66 10.50
C SER A 75 -10.12 3.01 11.70
N LYS A 76 -8.78 2.97 11.65
CA LYS A 76 -7.90 2.52 12.73
C LYS A 76 -7.38 3.65 13.63
N ARG A 77 -7.93 4.87 13.48
CA ARG A 77 -7.50 6.09 14.19
C ARG A 77 -6.02 6.45 13.93
N MET A 78 -5.51 6.08 12.75
CA MET A 78 -4.19 6.44 12.24
C MET A 78 -4.32 7.36 11.02
N ASN A 79 -3.20 7.93 10.59
CA ASN A 79 -3.08 8.67 9.33
C ASN A 79 -1.75 8.27 8.65
N VAL A 80 -1.46 8.86 7.48
CA VAL A 80 -0.24 8.55 6.72
C VAL A 80 1.04 8.79 7.53
N ALA A 81 1.07 9.79 8.42
CA ALA A 81 2.24 10.06 9.27
C ALA A 81 2.38 9.11 10.48
N SER A 82 1.32 8.38 10.85
CA SER A 82 1.30 7.46 12.00
C SER A 82 1.04 5.99 11.63
N CYS A 83 1.24 5.64 10.35
CA CYS A 83 0.89 4.31 9.82
C CYS A 83 1.97 3.23 9.99
N ALA A 84 3.03 3.46 10.75
CA ALA A 84 4.14 2.50 10.93
C ALA A 84 3.70 1.06 11.33
N PRO A 85 2.66 0.84 12.16
CA PRO A 85 2.19 -0.52 12.48
C PRO A 85 1.44 -1.23 11.34
N VAL A 86 1.27 -0.58 10.19
CA VAL A 86 0.52 -1.09 9.04
C VAL A 86 1.50 -1.54 7.96
N PHE A 87 1.26 -2.72 7.41
CA PHE A 87 1.97 -3.21 6.24
C PHE A 87 0.96 -3.63 5.16
N VAL A 88 1.40 -3.54 3.91
CA VAL A 88 0.66 -3.95 2.72
C VAL A 88 1.16 -5.33 2.33
N SER A 89 0.24 -6.29 2.23
CA SER A 89 0.46 -7.58 1.60
C SER A 89 0.11 -7.45 0.12
N LEU A 90 1.12 -7.19 -0.70
CA LEU A 90 0.98 -6.90 -2.11
C LEU A 90 1.24 -8.16 -2.95
N PHE A 91 0.20 -8.68 -3.59
CA PHE A 91 0.30 -9.83 -4.49
C PHE A 91 0.58 -9.34 -5.91
N TYR A 92 1.69 -9.77 -6.49
CA TYR A 92 2.09 -9.45 -7.86
C TYR A 92 2.73 -10.68 -8.51
N GLY A 93 2.11 -11.18 -9.59
CA GLY A 93 2.42 -12.52 -10.12
C GLY A 93 2.30 -13.60 -9.04
N ASP A 94 3.25 -14.52 -8.99
CA ASP A 94 3.28 -15.61 -7.99
C ASP A 94 3.92 -15.21 -6.64
N THR A 95 4.21 -13.92 -6.44
CA THR A 95 4.94 -13.42 -5.28
C THR A 95 4.07 -12.53 -4.41
N LEU A 96 4.18 -12.73 -3.10
CA LEU A 96 3.66 -11.85 -2.06
C LEU A 96 4.80 -10.98 -1.55
N HIS A 97 4.63 -9.66 -1.63
CA HIS A 97 5.55 -8.65 -1.12
C HIS A 97 4.96 -8.01 0.14
N PHE A 98 5.73 -7.96 1.22
CA PHE A 98 5.37 -7.23 2.42
C PHE A 98 6.04 -5.86 2.43
N VAL A 99 5.24 -4.81 2.28
CA VAL A 99 5.72 -3.43 2.20
C VAL A 99 5.22 -2.64 3.39
N ALA A 100 6.07 -1.88 4.08
CA ALA A 100 5.58 -1.01 5.15
C ALA A 100 4.68 0.08 4.56
N ALA A 101 3.58 0.43 5.24
CA ALA A 101 2.69 1.47 4.74
C ALA A 101 3.41 2.83 4.60
N THR A 102 4.44 3.07 5.42
CA THR A 102 5.31 4.25 5.32
C THR A 102 6.04 4.30 3.98
N ASP A 103 6.60 3.18 3.53
CA ASP A 103 7.35 3.09 2.28
C ASP A 103 6.41 3.15 1.08
N PHE A 104 5.25 2.51 1.20
CA PHE A 104 4.17 2.63 0.22
C PHE A 104 3.79 4.10 -0.03
N PHE A 105 3.45 4.85 1.03
CA PHE A 105 3.06 6.24 0.87
C PHE A 105 4.22 7.16 0.47
N ALA A 106 5.45 6.85 0.89
CA ALA A 106 6.65 7.55 0.41
C ALA A 106 6.79 7.42 -1.10
N GLU A 107 6.59 6.22 -1.66
CA GLU A 107 6.62 6.00 -3.11
C GLU A 107 5.51 6.78 -3.84
N ILE A 108 4.28 6.75 -3.33
CA ILE A 108 3.15 7.50 -3.92
C ILE A 108 3.44 9.01 -3.92
N ARG A 109 4.00 9.53 -2.82
CA ARG A 109 4.40 10.94 -2.72
C ARG A 109 5.44 11.29 -3.76
N ASP A 110 6.50 10.49 -3.83
CA ASP A 110 7.62 10.71 -4.75
C ASP A 110 7.15 10.66 -6.21
N ALA A 111 6.27 9.71 -6.56
CA ALA A 111 5.64 9.62 -7.89
C ALA A 111 4.75 10.83 -8.22
N SER A 112 4.07 11.37 -7.20
CA SER A 112 3.23 12.56 -7.37
C SER A 112 4.05 13.85 -7.50
N GLY A 113 5.36 13.83 -7.22
CA GLY A 113 6.20 15.03 -7.17
C GLY A 113 5.77 16.05 -6.11
N LEU A 114 5.04 15.60 -5.09
CA LEU A 114 4.53 16.46 -4.02
C LEU A 114 5.53 16.53 -2.87
N ASP A 115 5.65 17.71 -2.27
CA ASP A 115 6.32 17.84 -0.98
C ASP A 115 5.47 17.21 0.15
N GLU A 116 6.05 17.17 1.35
CA GLU A 116 5.41 16.58 2.52
C GLU A 116 4.07 17.24 2.87
N GLN A 117 3.99 18.57 2.78
CA GLN A 117 2.79 19.31 3.14
C GLN A 117 1.65 19.07 2.14
N ALA A 118 1.94 19.21 0.85
CA ALA A 118 0.96 19.00 -0.22
C ALA A 118 0.47 17.53 -0.24
N PHE A 119 1.36 16.58 0.06
CA PHE A 119 0.98 15.18 0.17
C PHE A 119 0.10 14.92 1.40
N ALA A 120 0.40 15.52 2.55
CA ALA A 120 -0.44 15.42 3.74
C ALA A 120 -1.85 15.98 3.50
N GLU A 121 -1.96 17.08 2.76
CA GLU A 121 -3.26 17.64 2.35
C GLU A 121 -4.04 16.69 1.44
N ARG A 122 -3.38 16.11 0.42
CA ARG A 122 -3.98 15.09 -0.44
C ARG A 122 -4.44 13.86 0.36
N ALA A 123 -3.62 13.37 1.28
CA ALA A 123 -3.97 12.24 2.14
C ALA A 123 -5.20 12.52 3.02
N ARG A 124 -5.30 13.75 3.58
CA ARG A 124 -6.50 14.18 4.34
C ARG A 124 -7.77 14.20 3.49
N VAL A 125 -7.67 14.48 2.19
CA VAL A 125 -8.81 14.35 1.27
C VAL A 125 -9.19 12.88 1.13
N TRP A 126 -8.23 11.99 0.87
CA TRP A 126 -8.48 10.55 0.76
C TRP A 126 -9.10 9.94 2.02
N GLU A 127 -8.66 10.35 3.20
CA GLU A 127 -9.24 9.99 4.50
C GLU A 127 -10.74 10.36 4.63
N LYS A 128 -11.22 11.34 3.86
CA LYS A 128 -12.63 11.76 3.84
C LYS A 128 -13.40 11.11 2.70
N THR A 129 -12.78 10.95 1.52
CA THR A 129 -13.49 10.65 0.27
C THR A 129 -13.06 9.35 -0.40
N GLY A 130 -12.20 8.54 0.21
CA GLY A 130 -11.64 7.31 -0.39
C GLY A 130 -12.66 6.29 -0.89
N ARG A 131 -13.93 6.35 -0.45
CA ARG A 131 -15.04 5.55 -1.02
C ARG A 131 -15.54 6.05 -2.38
N ALA A 132 -15.51 7.35 -2.65
CA ALA A 132 -16.06 7.93 -3.88
C ALA A 132 -15.16 7.67 -5.10
N TYR A 133 -13.84 7.63 -4.93
CA TYR A 133 -12.89 7.30 -6.00
C TYR A 133 -13.02 5.86 -6.51
N ALA A 134 -13.45 4.92 -5.65
CA ALA A 134 -13.68 3.52 -5.99
C ALA A 134 -14.94 3.29 -6.84
N ALA A 135 -15.95 4.15 -6.72
CA ALA A 135 -17.23 4.01 -7.41
C ALA A 135 -17.21 4.58 -8.85
N LEU A 136 -16.10 5.22 -9.23
CA LEU A 136 -15.94 5.90 -10.52
C LEU A 136 -15.09 5.10 -11.53
N LEU A 137 -14.71 3.87 -11.19
CA LEU A 137 -14.01 2.97 -12.11
C LEU A 137 -14.93 1.81 -12.48
N PRO A 138 -15.07 1.46 -13.77
CA PRO A 138 -15.80 0.26 -14.17
C PRO A 138 -15.09 -0.96 -13.57
N GLY A 139 -15.89 -1.84 -12.96
CA GLY A 139 -15.42 -3.14 -12.48
C GLY A 139 -15.33 -4.18 -13.59
#